data_AF-A0A915AZ21-F1
#
_entry.id   AF-A0A915AZ21-F1
#
_cell.length_a   1.000
_cell.length_b   1.000
_cell.length_c   1.000
_cell.angle_alpha   90.00
_cell.angle_beta   90.00
_cell.angle_gamma   90.00
#
_symmetry.space_group_name_H-M   'P 1'
#
loop_
_entity.id
_entity.type
_entity.pdbx_description
1 polymer ?
#
loop_
_entity_poly.entity_id
_entity_poly.type
_entity_poly.pdbx_seq_one_letter_code
_entity_poly.pdbx_strand_id
1 'polypeptide(L)' 'ERLRKTKNGGVANKLPHQVLRRNERERKRVQQVNLGFVHLRDRVPQSTSSKKLSKVETLREAARYIKHLQDILR' A
#
# COMPACT_ATOMS: atom_id res chain seq x y z
N GLU A 1 24.03 -14.95 -38.57
CA GLU A 1 23.76 -13.52 -38.36
C GLU A 1 22.73 -13.36 -37.22
N ARG A 2 23.14 -12.91 -36.03
CA ARG A 2 22.25 -12.75 -34.87
C ARG A 2 21.78 -11.30 -34.79
N LEU A 3 20.52 -11.02 -35.13
CA LEU A 3 19.92 -9.70 -34.90
C LEU A 3 19.76 -9.45 -33.40
N ARG A 4 20.73 -8.76 -32.79
CA ARG A 4 20.57 -8.16 -31.46
C ARG A 4 19.59 -7.00 -31.57
N LYS A 5 18.38 -7.19 -31.05
CA LYS A 5 17.37 -6.14 -30.96
C LYS A 5 17.75 -5.17 -29.84
N THR A 6 18.51 -4.15 -30.18
CA THR A 6 18.70 -2.96 -29.32
C THR A 6 17.38 -2.19 -29.28
N LYS A 7 16.80 -2.01 -28.09
CA LYS A 7 15.73 -1.02 -27.89
C LYS A 7 16.06 -0.13 -26.71
N ASN A 8 16.94 0.82 -26.99
CA ASN A 8 17.02 2.09 -26.26
C ASN A 8 15.79 2.94 -26.58
N GLY A 9 15.28 3.61 -25.56
CA GLY A 9 14.72 4.97 -25.63
C GLY A 9 13.56 5.20 -26.59
N GLY A 10 12.35 5.09 -26.07
CA GLY A 10 11.17 5.70 -26.68
C GLY A 10 9.99 5.57 -25.74
N VAL A 11 9.32 6.69 -25.45
CA VAL A 11 8.02 6.74 -24.78
C VAL A 11 7.02 6.06 -25.71
N ALA A 12 7.10 4.73 -25.80
CA ALA A 12 6.34 3.95 -26.75
C ALA A 12 4.91 3.91 -26.25
N ASN A 13 4.00 4.48 -27.06
CA ASN A 13 2.57 4.23 -27.02
C ASN A 13 2.31 2.77 -26.64
N LYS A 14 2.10 2.52 -25.35
CA LYS A 14 1.77 1.17 -24.88
C LYS A 14 0.38 0.89 -25.42
N LEU A 15 0.24 -0.18 -26.20
CA LEU A 15 -1.05 -0.60 -26.74
C LEU A 15 -2.09 -0.56 -25.60
N PRO A 16 -3.30 0.00 -25.81
CA PRO A 16 -4.28 0.22 -24.75
C PRO A 16 -4.50 -1.01 -23.85
N HIS A 17 -4.53 -2.21 -24.42
CA HIS A 17 -4.63 -3.47 -23.69
C HIS A 17 -3.49 -3.74 -22.70
N GLN A 18 -2.24 -3.37 -23.04
CA GLN A 18 -1.10 -3.53 -22.13
C GLN A 18 -1.18 -2.55 -20.95
N VAL A 19 -1.67 -1.33 -21.19
CA VAL A 19 -1.93 -0.34 -20.14
C VAL A 19 -3.03 -0.83 -19.21
N LEU A 20 -4.15 -1.31 -19.76
CA LEU A 20 -5.27 -1.87 -18.98
C LEU A 20 -4.81 -3.01 -18.07
N ARG A 21 -4.06 -3.98 -18.62
CA ARG A 21 -3.50 -5.10 -17.82
C ARG A 21 -2.56 -4.61 -16.72
N ARG A 22 -1.76 -3.57 -16.97
CA ARG A 22 -0.88 -2.97 -15.94
C ARG A 22 -1.68 -2.28 -14.84
N ASN A 23 -2.70 -1.50 -15.22
CA ASN A 23 -3.56 -0.78 -14.29
C ASN A 23 -4.37 -1.74 -13.41
N GLU A 24 -4.87 -2.84 -13.98
CA GLU A 24 -5.55 -3.88 -13.21
C GLU A 24 -4.64 -4.48 -12.14
N ARG A 25 -3.39 -4.80 -12.49
CA ARG A 25 -2.40 -5.31 -11.52
C ARG A 25 -2.13 -4.30 -10.42
N GLU A 26 -1.95 -3.03 -10.77
CA GLU A 26 -1.71 -1.98 -9.77
C GLU A 26 -2.91 -1.79 -8.85
N ARG A 27 -4.14 -1.87 -9.39
CA ARG A 27 -5.37 -1.85 -8.59
C ARG A 27 -5.42 -3.01 -7.59
N LYS A 28 -5.10 -4.23 -8.01
CA LYS A 28 -5.04 -5.42 -7.12
C LYS A 28 -3.98 -5.25 -6.02
N ARG A 29 -2.80 -4.74 -6.38
CA ARG A 29 -1.71 -4.47 -5.43
C ARG A 29 -2.13 -3.42 -4.39
N VAL A 30 -2.73 -2.31 -4.82
CA VAL A 30 -3.21 -1.24 -3.94
C VAL A 30 -4.37 -1.72 -3.07
N GLN A 31 -5.26 -2.58 -3.59
CA GLN A 31 -6.33 -3.20 -2.81
C GLN A 31 -5.77 -4.03 -1.65
N GLN A 32 -4.74 -4.85 -1.89
CA GLN A 32 -4.07 -5.61 -0.82
C GLN A 32 -3.46 -4.70 0.26
N VAL A 33 -2.82 -3.60 -0.13
CA VAL A 33 -2.29 -2.61 0.82
C VAL A 33 -3.42 -1.97 1.65
N ASN A 34 -4.53 -1.62 1.00
CA ASN A 34 -5.68 -1.03 1.70
C ASN A 34 -6.32 -2.01 2.70
N LEU A 35 -6.40 -3.31 2.37
CA LEU A 35 -6.84 -4.34 3.31
C LEU A 35 -5.90 -4.41 4.53
N GLY A 36 -4.58 -4.32 4.32
CA GLY A 36 -3.61 -4.22 5.40
C GLY A 36 -3.86 -3.02 6.32
N PHE A 37 -4.20 -1.85 5.77
CA PHE A 37 -4.57 -0.67 6.56
C PHE A 37 -5.84 -0.86 7.39
N VAL A 38 -6.85 -1.54 6.85
CA VAL A 38 -8.07 -1.86 7.60
C VAL A 38 -7.73 -2.77 8.78
N HIS A 39 -7.03 -3.87 8.52
CA HIS A 39 -6.59 -4.82 9.55
C HIS A 39 -5.71 -4.17 10.63
N LEU A 40 -4.89 -3.19 10.26
CA LEU A 40 -4.09 -2.44 11.22
C LEU A 40 -4.99 -1.56 12.09
N ARG A 41 -5.90 -0.79 11.48
CA ARG A 41 -6.81 0.11 12.19
C ARG A 41 -7.72 -0.62 13.18
N ASP A 42 -8.11 -1.85 12.88
CA ASP A 42 -8.95 -2.67 13.76
C ASP A 42 -8.21 -3.15 15.01
N ARG A 43 -6.86 -3.19 14.98
CA ARG A 43 -6.01 -3.58 16.12
C ARG A 43 -5.47 -2.41 16.92
N VAL A 44 -5.49 -1.22 16.33
CA VAL A 44 -5.01 0.00 16.98
C VAL A 44 -6.12 0.57 17.87
N PRO A 45 -5.85 0.87 19.15
CA PRO A 45 -6.83 1.50 20.03
C PRO A 45 -7.31 2.82 19.43
N GLN A 46 -8.63 2.95 19.28
CA GLN A 46 -9.26 4.19 18.84
C GLN A 46 -9.72 4.96 20.08
N SER A 47 -9.35 6.24 20.17
CA SER A 47 -10.04 7.15 21.09
C SER A 47 -11.52 7.13 20.71
N THR A 48 -12.39 7.04 21.71
CA THR A 48 -13.85 6.80 21.68
C THR A 48 -14.70 7.61 20.69
N SER A 49 -14.10 8.51 19.92
CA SER A 49 -14.71 9.07 18.73
C SER A 49 -14.94 7.98 17.68
N SER A 50 -16.18 7.84 17.21
CA SER A 50 -16.60 6.97 16.10
C SER A 50 -15.93 7.29 14.74
N LYS A 51 -14.89 8.13 14.74
CA LYS A 51 -14.18 8.61 13.56
C LYS A 51 -13.10 7.61 13.15
N LYS A 52 -13.23 7.08 11.94
CA LYS A 52 -12.21 6.27 11.29
C LYS A 52 -10.91 7.07 11.15
N LEU A 53 -9.82 6.54 11.71
CA LEU A 53 -8.47 7.10 11.55
C LEU A 53 -8.07 7.14 10.06
N SER A 54 -7.38 8.20 9.65
CA SER A 54 -6.70 8.29 8.35
C SER A 54 -5.51 7.33 8.28
N LYS A 55 -4.93 7.14 7.08
CA LYS A 55 -3.74 6.29 6.89
C LYS A 55 -2.56 6.73 7.77
N VAL A 56 -2.27 8.03 7.80
CA VAL A 56 -1.14 8.57 8.56
C VAL A 56 -1.40 8.45 10.07
N GLU A 57 -2.61 8.78 10.51
CA GLU A 57 -2.99 8.61 11.92
C GLU A 57 -2.91 7.15 12.36
N THR A 58 -3.40 6.21 11.53
CA THR A 58 -3.33 4.77 11.80
C THR A 58 -1.89 4.31 12.01
N LEU A 59 -0.94 4.76 11.19
CA LEU A 59 0.48 4.42 11.34
C LEU A 59 1.08 5.02 12.62
N ARG A 60 0.76 6.29 12.93
CA ARG A 60 1.26 6.95 14.13
C ARG A 60 0.74 6.30 15.40
N GLU A 61 -0.56 5.99 15.45
CA GLU A 61 -1.17 5.29 16.60
C GLU A 61 -0.67 3.86 16.73
N ALA A 62 -0.44 3.13 15.64
CA ALA A 62 0.17 1.80 15.69
C ALA A 62 1.56 1.82 16.34
N ALA A 63 2.42 2.76 15.92
CA ALA A 63 3.76 2.90 16.50
C ALA A 63 3.72 3.27 17.99
N ARG A 64 2.81 4.18 18.38
CA ARG A 64 2.58 4.52 19.80
C ARG A 64 2.11 3.32 20.59
N TYR A 65 1.17 2.54 20.06
CA TYR A 65 0.60 1.41 20.76
C TYR A 65 1.62 0.29 20.97
N ILE A 66 2.44 -0.02 19.97
CA ILE A 66 3.55 -0.97 20.11
C ILE A 66 4.49 -0.54 21.25
N LYS A 67 4.90 0.74 21.28
CA LYS A 67 5.76 1.27 22.35
C LYS A 67 5.10 1.15 23.73
N HIS A 68 3.82 1.48 23.83
CA HIS A 68 3.07 1.38 25.08
C HIS A 68 2.98 -0.05 25.60
N LEU A 69 2.69 -1.02 24.73
CA LEU A 69 2.68 -2.44 25.09
C LEU A 69 4.06 -2.92 25.55
N GLN A 70 5.13 -2.49 24.87
CA GLN A 70 6.51 -2.80 25.28
C GLN A 70 6.84 -2.22 26.65
N ASP A 71 6.36 -1.02 26.98
CA ASP A 71 6.61 -0.39 28.28
C ASP A 71 5.84 -1.08 29.42
N ILE A 72 4.64 -1.62 29.16
CA ILE A 72 3.86 -2.39 30.16
C ILE A 72 4.45 -3.78 30.41
N LEU A 73 5.07 -4.38 29.40
CA LEU A 73 5.65 -5.74 29.50
C LEU A 73 7.08 -5.75 30.06
N ARG A 74 7.63 -4.58 30.44
CA ARG A 74 8.87 -4.49 31.20
C ARG A 74 8.62 -4.79 32.68
#